data_AF-A0A7Z9ZYL2-F1
#
_entry.id   AF-A0A7Z9ZYL2-F1
#
_cell.length_a   1.000
_cell.length_b   1.000
_cell.length_c   1.000
_cell.angle_alpha   90.00
_cell.angle_beta   90.00
_cell.angle_gamma   90.00
#
_symmetry.space_group_name_H-M   'P 1'
#
loop_
_entity.id
_entity.type
_entity.pdbx_description
1 polymer ?
#
loop_
_entity_poly.entity_id
_entity_poly.type
_entity_poly.pdbx_seq_one_letter_code
_entity_poly.pdbx_strand_id
1 'polypeptide(L)'
;MKVAFLLLLLAARPWENAYNALSLKVITPHIKFARPLLSGRLTVLAIVPRWTAREVLELEQRFDCKITPVLTYTATSLGAKDPWTSRCPGTLKEHKVEEIEEKLKGRYDLYLVGNFDWSRLPPGARYEILRAVKDGAGLVFVRRPPVKGELTKLFDTKRRVDPSPVLVGTPFSALSALRGRRPTEVVEAFSLGRGRVVVL
;
A
#
# COMPACT_ATOMS: atom_id res chain seq x y z
N MET A 1 -1.06 -41.00 -21.40
CA MET A 1 -1.16 -39.81 -22.27
C MET A 1 -2.04 -38.67 -21.73
N LYS A 2 -3.26 -38.92 -21.21
CA LYS A 2 -4.16 -37.85 -20.74
C LYS A 2 -3.62 -37.01 -19.56
N VAL A 3 -2.88 -37.64 -18.63
CA VAL A 3 -2.26 -36.96 -17.47
C VAL A 3 -1.08 -36.06 -17.88
N ALA A 4 -0.27 -36.50 -18.84
CA ALA A 4 0.84 -35.70 -19.37
C ALA A 4 0.35 -34.45 -20.11
N PHE A 5 -0.76 -34.56 -20.83
CA PHE A 5 -1.39 -33.42 -21.51
C PHE A 5 -1.96 -32.39 -20.51
N LEU A 6 -2.55 -32.87 -19.40
CA LEU A 6 -3.04 -32.00 -18.33
C LEU A 6 -1.90 -31.28 -17.59
N LEU A 7 -0.78 -31.97 -17.34
CA LEU A 7 0.43 -31.38 -16.77
C LEU A 7 1.06 -30.34 -17.71
N LEU A 8 1.06 -30.60 -19.02
CA LEU A 8 1.56 -29.66 -20.02
C LEU A 8 0.69 -28.39 -20.09
N LEU A 9 -0.64 -28.51 -20.00
CA LEU A 9 -1.57 -27.38 -19.95
C LEU A 9 -1.45 -26.56 -18.65
N LEU A 10 -1.18 -27.22 -17.52
CA LEU A 10 -0.88 -26.55 -16.24
C LEU A 10 0.47 -25.82 -16.28
N ALA A 11 1.47 -26.40 -16.95
CA ALA A 11 2.79 -25.80 -17.14
C ALA A 11 2.79 -24.67 -18.20
N ALA A 12 1.90 -24.74 -19.20
CA ALA A 12 1.78 -23.78 -20.30
C ALA A 12 0.93 -22.54 -19.96
N ARG A 13 0.38 -22.43 -18.74
CA ARG A 13 -0.12 -21.12 -18.29
C ARG A 13 1.08 -20.18 -18.20
N PRO A 14 1.07 -19.02 -18.88
CA PRO A 14 2.12 -18.03 -18.66
C PRO A 14 2.00 -17.57 -17.20
N TRP A 15 2.90 -18.10 -16.36
CA TRP A 15 3.11 -17.64 -14.99
C TRP A 15 3.79 -16.28 -14.95
N GLU A 16 4.06 -15.70 -16.13
CA GLU A 16 4.53 -14.35 -16.32
C GLU A 16 3.65 -13.39 -15.53
N ASN A 17 4.21 -12.89 -14.43
CA ASN A 17 3.58 -11.99 -13.47
C ASN A 17 2.38 -12.51 -12.66
N ALA A 18 2.06 -13.80 -12.60
CA ALA A 18 0.93 -14.29 -11.78
C ALA A 18 1.03 -13.92 -10.28
N TYR A 19 2.25 -13.71 -9.77
CA TYR A 19 2.52 -13.33 -8.39
C TYR A 19 2.44 -11.82 -8.13
N ASN A 20 2.50 -11.00 -9.18
CA ASN A 20 2.64 -9.54 -9.09
C ASN A 20 1.53 -8.77 -9.84
N ALA A 21 0.81 -9.42 -10.76
CA ALA A 21 -0.27 -8.84 -11.52
C ALA A 21 -1.59 -8.91 -10.75
N LEU A 22 -2.24 -7.77 -10.63
CA LEU A 22 -3.58 -7.65 -10.06
C LEU A 22 -4.61 -7.32 -11.13
N SER A 23 -5.84 -7.84 -10.97
CA SER A 23 -6.93 -7.62 -11.91
C SER A 23 -8.16 -7.03 -11.23
N LEU A 24 -8.66 -5.93 -11.79
CA LEU A 24 -9.93 -5.31 -11.38
C LEU A 24 -11.17 -5.99 -11.99
N LYS A 25 -11.00 -7.04 -12.81
CA LYS A 25 -12.12 -7.75 -13.47
C LYS A 25 -13.13 -8.31 -12.46
N VAL A 26 -12.65 -8.79 -11.32
CA VAL A 26 -13.52 -9.25 -10.23
C VAL A 26 -13.95 -8.06 -9.39
N ILE A 27 -15.24 -7.76 -9.42
CA ILE A 27 -15.88 -6.71 -8.63
C ILE A 27 -16.43 -7.32 -7.35
N THR A 28 -15.99 -6.84 -6.19
CA THR A 28 -16.63 -7.19 -4.91
C THR A 28 -17.81 -6.25 -4.71
N PRO A 29 -19.01 -6.69 -4.27
CA PRO A 29 -20.08 -5.78 -3.90
C PRO A 29 -19.60 -4.76 -2.85
N HIS A 30 -19.74 -3.46 -3.13
CA HIS A 30 -19.27 -2.40 -2.26
C HIS A 30 -20.09 -1.11 -2.42
N ILE A 31 -20.05 -0.29 -1.37
CA ILE A 31 -20.51 1.10 -1.44
C ILE A 31 -19.36 1.93 -2.01
N LYS A 32 -19.62 2.68 -3.08
CA LYS A 32 -18.67 3.68 -3.59
C LYS A 32 -18.73 4.91 -2.69
N PHE A 33 -17.58 5.46 -2.32
CA PHE A 33 -17.49 6.68 -1.53
C PHE A 33 -16.42 7.60 -2.10
N ALA A 34 -16.71 8.91 -2.11
CA ALA A 34 -15.83 9.94 -2.67
C ALA A 34 -15.36 9.60 -4.10
N ARG A 35 -16.32 9.24 -4.96
CA ARG A 35 -16.11 8.99 -6.39
C ARG A 35 -17.19 9.67 -7.24
N PRO A 36 -16.87 10.79 -7.92
CA PRO A 36 -15.54 11.40 -8.04
C PRO A 36 -15.05 12.01 -6.72
N LEU A 37 -13.73 12.04 -6.53
CA LEU A 37 -13.13 12.79 -5.42
C LEU A 37 -13.03 14.27 -5.81
N LEU A 38 -13.43 15.18 -4.91
CA LEU A 38 -13.48 16.62 -5.20
C LEU A 38 -12.13 17.20 -5.61
N SER A 39 -11.02 16.66 -5.09
CA SER A 39 -9.65 17.06 -5.43
C SER A 39 -9.11 16.39 -6.70
N GLY A 40 -9.93 15.63 -7.42
CA GLY A 40 -9.50 14.79 -8.54
C GLY A 40 -8.97 13.42 -8.11
N ARG A 41 -8.79 12.54 -9.10
CA ARG A 41 -8.39 11.14 -8.89
C ARG A 41 -6.96 11.03 -8.34
N LEU A 42 -6.79 10.39 -7.19
CA LEU A 42 -5.46 10.23 -6.57
C LEU A 42 -4.63 9.15 -7.26
N THR A 43 -3.34 9.40 -7.40
CA THR A 43 -2.33 8.40 -7.76
C THR A 43 -1.66 7.86 -6.49
N VAL A 44 -1.66 6.54 -6.31
CA VAL A 44 -1.22 5.91 -5.06
C VAL A 44 -0.16 4.84 -5.35
N LEU A 45 0.98 4.89 -4.65
CA LEU A 45 1.90 3.75 -4.57
C LEU A 45 1.64 2.98 -3.27
N ALA A 46 1.15 1.74 -3.39
CA ALA A 46 0.77 0.93 -2.24
C ALA A 46 1.76 -0.23 -2.04
N ILE A 47 2.44 -0.25 -0.90
CA ILE A 47 3.32 -1.34 -0.50
C ILE A 47 2.58 -2.20 0.52
N VAL A 48 2.21 -3.41 0.13
CA VAL A 48 1.36 -4.30 0.94
C VAL A 48 1.81 -5.76 0.83
N PRO A 49 1.62 -6.59 1.86
CA PRO A 49 1.74 -8.03 1.74
C PRO A 49 0.80 -8.57 0.66
N ARG A 50 1.27 -9.53 -0.13
CA ARG A 50 0.49 -10.14 -1.21
C ARG A 50 -0.85 -10.73 -0.79
N TRP A 51 -0.96 -11.17 0.47
CA TRP A 51 -2.20 -11.74 1.02
C TRP A 51 -3.30 -10.69 1.22
N THR A 52 -2.95 -9.41 1.29
CA THR A 52 -3.91 -8.29 1.40
C THR A 52 -4.11 -7.56 0.07
N ALA A 53 -3.58 -8.09 -1.04
CA ALA A 53 -3.67 -7.46 -2.35
C ALA A 53 -5.11 -7.19 -2.81
N ARG A 54 -6.07 -8.02 -2.37
CA ARG A 54 -7.48 -7.82 -2.67
C ARG A 54 -8.03 -6.55 -2.03
N GLU A 55 -7.61 -6.22 -0.81
CA GLU A 55 -8.06 -5.03 -0.09
C GLU A 55 -7.69 -3.75 -0.85
N VAL A 56 -6.51 -3.74 -1.48
CA VAL A 56 -6.04 -2.64 -2.32
C VAL A 56 -6.92 -2.47 -3.56
N LEU A 57 -7.26 -3.57 -4.24
CA LEU A 57 -8.17 -3.50 -5.39
C LEU A 57 -9.56 -3.03 -5.01
N GLU A 58 -10.08 -3.49 -3.87
CA GLU A 58 -11.37 -3.04 -3.38
C GLU A 58 -11.35 -1.56 -3.00
N LEU A 59 -10.22 -1.05 -2.50
CA LEU A 59 -10.05 0.40 -2.27
C LEU A 59 -10.14 1.18 -3.59
N GLU A 60 -9.45 0.73 -4.65
CA GLU A 60 -9.54 1.37 -5.98
C GLU A 60 -10.94 1.23 -6.61
N GLN A 61 -11.70 0.19 -6.27
CA GLN A 61 -13.09 0.05 -6.71
C GLN A 61 -14.03 1.04 -5.99
N ARG A 62 -13.80 1.25 -4.68
CA ARG A 62 -14.64 2.07 -3.81
C ARG A 62 -14.37 3.57 -3.91
N PHE A 63 -13.10 3.94 -4.04
CA PHE A 63 -12.61 5.31 -3.96
C PHE A 63 -12.05 5.80 -5.29
N ASP A 64 -12.03 7.10 -5.55
CA ASP A 64 -11.49 7.66 -6.79
C ASP A 64 -9.97 7.77 -6.75
N CYS A 65 -9.30 6.63 -6.91
CA CYS A 65 -7.84 6.56 -7.01
C CYS A 65 -7.40 5.61 -8.13
N LYS A 66 -6.10 5.64 -8.43
CA LYS A 66 -5.38 4.68 -9.25
C LYS A 66 -4.25 4.14 -8.42
N ILE A 67 -4.25 2.84 -8.12
CA ILE A 67 -3.25 2.25 -7.24
C ILE A 67 -2.22 1.49 -8.06
N THR A 68 -0.95 1.78 -7.81
CA THR A 68 0.19 1.02 -8.28
C THR A 68 0.67 0.16 -7.09
N PRO A 69 0.38 -1.14 -7.06
CA PRO A 69 0.73 -1.99 -5.92
C PRO A 69 2.18 -2.48 -6.03
N VAL A 70 2.86 -2.64 -4.89
CA VAL A 70 4.06 -3.46 -4.71
C VAL A 70 3.70 -4.53 -3.70
N LEU A 71 3.63 -5.78 -4.17
CA LEU A 71 3.22 -6.90 -3.33
C LEU A 71 4.42 -7.55 -2.64
N THR A 72 4.60 -7.33 -1.35
CA THR A 72 5.66 -7.99 -0.58
C THR A 72 5.27 -9.43 -0.27
N TYR A 73 6.26 -10.29 -0.02
CA TYR A 73 5.99 -11.69 0.31
C TYR A 73 5.21 -11.84 1.62
N THR A 74 5.63 -11.11 2.66
CA THR A 74 4.93 -11.03 3.96
C THR A 74 5.02 -9.61 4.52
N ALA A 75 4.43 -9.40 5.71
CA ALA A 75 4.59 -8.16 6.48
C ALA A 75 6.05 -7.81 6.83
N THR A 76 6.98 -8.76 6.79
CA THR A 76 8.38 -8.58 7.22
C THR A 76 9.40 -9.04 6.18
N SER A 77 8.94 -9.46 5.00
CA SER A 77 9.79 -9.94 3.91
C SER A 77 9.35 -9.34 2.58
N LEU A 78 10.29 -8.68 1.89
CA LEU A 78 10.06 -8.18 0.53
C LEU A 78 9.87 -9.33 -0.45
N GLY A 79 10.87 -10.20 -0.56
CA GLY A 79 10.85 -11.35 -1.45
C GLY A 79 10.49 -12.67 -0.77
N ALA A 80 10.21 -13.67 -1.59
CA ALA A 80 9.97 -15.04 -1.19
C ALA A 80 11.18 -15.65 -0.48
N LYS A 81 10.92 -16.52 0.49
CA LYS A 81 11.95 -17.25 1.24
C LYS A 81 11.86 -18.77 1.06
N ASP A 82 10.72 -19.26 0.58
CA ASP A 82 10.52 -20.68 0.34
C ASP A 82 11.09 -21.10 -1.03
N PRO A 83 11.50 -22.37 -1.19
CA PRO A 83 12.08 -22.87 -2.44
C PRO A 83 11.13 -22.85 -3.64
N TRP A 84 9.82 -22.78 -3.43
CA TRP A 84 8.83 -22.87 -4.50
C TRP A 84 8.53 -21.50 -5.10
N THR A 85 8.20 -20.54 -4.24
CA THR A 85 7.85 -19.19 -4.66
C THR A 85 9.08 -18.44 -5.15
N SER A 86 10.26 -18.67 -4.58
CA SER A 86 11.51 -18.00 -5.01
C SER A 86 11.91 -18.32 -6.45
N ARG A 87 11.42 -19.43 -7.02
CA ARG A 87 11.63 -19.79 -8.43
C ARG A 87 10.69 -19.04 -9.38
N CYS A 88 9.66 -18.37 -8.87
CA CYS A 88 8.73 -17.62 -9.69
C CYS A 88 9.32 -16.26 -10.07
N PRO A 89 9.19 -15.81 -11.33
CA PRO A 89 9.68 -14.50 -11.75
C PRO A 89 9.13 -13.36 -10.89
N GLY A 90 10.01 -12.40 -10.54
CA GLY A 90 9.62 -11.20 -9.79
C GLY A 90 9.27 -11.43 -8.31
N THR A 91 9.57 -12.59 -7.72
CA THR A 91 9.30 -12.84 -6.29
C THR A 91 10.55 -12.76 -5.40
N LEU A 92 11.75 -12.81 -5.98
CA LEU A 92 13.01 -12.65 -5.25
C LEU A 92 13.13 -11.25 -4.66
N LYS A 93 13.85 -11.14 -3.54
CA LYS A 93 14.00 -9.87 -2.83
C LYS A 93 14.59 -8.79 -3.74
N GLU A 94 15.59 -9.16 -4.53
CA GLU A 94 16.32 -8.29 -5.45
C GLU A 94 15.36 -7.70 -6.50
N HIS A 95 14.54 -8.55 -7.12
CA HIS A 95 13.50 -8.09 -8.06
C HIS A 95 12.48 -7.15 -7.40
N LYS A 96 12.11 -7.38 -6.13
CA LYS A 96 11.20 -6.47 -5.41
C LYS A 96 11.86 -5.13 -5.08
N VAL A 97 13.17 -5.12 -4.83
CA VAL A 97 13.92 -3.88 -4.65
C VAL A 97 13.92 -3.08 -5.95
N GLU A 98 14.29 -3.71 -7.07
CA GLU A 98 14.26 -3.09 -8.40
C GLU A 98 12.86 -2.57 -8.77
N GLU A 99 11.81 -3.35 -8.51
CA GLU A 99 10.42 -2.94 -8.74
C GLU A 99 10.04 -1.71 -7.92
N ILE A 100 10.44 -1.64 -6.64
CA ILE A 100 10.19 -0.48 -5.78
C ILE A 100 10.92 0.75 -6.32
N GLU A 101 12.20 0.61 -6.64
CA GLU A 101 13.04 1.70 -7.14
C GLU A 101 12.51 2.24 -8.47
N GLU A 102 12.11 1.36 -9.40
CA GLU A 102 11.51 1.76 -10.67
C GLU A 102 10.17 2.48 -10.46
N LYS A 103 9.28 1.93 -9.63
CA LYS A 103 7.98 2.55 -9.36
C LYS A 103 8.12 3.90 -8.69
N LEU A 104 9.13 4.09 -7.84
CA LEU A 104 9.39 5.36 -7.16
C LEU A 104 9.89 6.48 -8.09
N LYS A 105 10.30 6.17 -9.33
CA LYS A 105 10.56 7.20 -10.35
C LYS A 105 9.27 7.92 -10.79
N GLY A 106 8.11 7.29 -10.59
CA GLY A 106 6.80 7.88 -10.82
C GLY A 106 6.45 8.96 -9.79
N ARG A 107 5.45 9.78 -10.11
CA ARG A 107 4.87 10.77 -9.18
C ARG A 107 3.59 10.20 -8.59
N TYR A 108 3.45 10.30 -7.26
CA TYR A 108 2.27 9.86 -6.53
C TYR A 108 1.80 10.94 -5.57
N ASP A 109 0.48 11.07 -5.44
CA ASP A 109 -0.15 11.94 -4.45
C ASP A 109 -0.11 11.29 -3.06
N LEU A 110 -0.04 9.96 -3.00
CA LEU A 110 -0.12 9.19 -1.76
C LEU A 110 0.79 7.95 -1.80
N TYR A 111 1.49 7.72 -0.70
CA TYR A 111 2.17 6.47 -0.41
C TYR A 111 1.41 5.72 0.68
N LEU A 112 1.05 4.46 0.42
CA LEU A 112 0.32 3.61 1.37
C LEU A 112 1.21 2.45 1.80
N VAL A 113 1.48 2.34 3.10
CA VAL A 113 2.19 1.20 3.69
C VAL A 113 1.19 0.37 4.49
N GLY A 114 0.68 -0.68 3.86
CA GLY A 114 -0.34 -1.56 4.43
C GLY A 114 0.28 -2.72 5.18
N ASN A 115 0.32 -2.66 6.51
CA ASN A 115 0.84 -3.71 7.39
C ASN A 115 2.23 -4.28 7.01
N PHE A 116 3.08 -3.49 6.35
CA PHE A 116 4.46 -3.86 6.05
C PHE A 116 5.42 -3.18 7.02
N ASP A 117 6.47 -3.89 7.43
CA ASP A 117 7.53 -3.35 8.27
C ASP A 117 8.38 -2.34 7.48
N TRP A 118 8.14 -1.06 7.75
CA TRP A 118 8.85 0.07 7.14
C TRP A 118 10.37 -0.11 7.14
N SER A 119 10.95 -0.65 8.22
CA SER A 119 12.40 -0.82 8.34
C SER A 119 13.00 -1.81 7.33
N ARG A 120 12.16 -2.64 6.72
CA ARG A 120 12.55 -3.63 5.70
C ARG A 120 12.58 -3.07 4.29
N LEU A 121 12.07 -1.87 4.06
CA LEU A 121 12.22 -1.18 2.77
C LEU A 121 13.69 -0.79 2.55
N PRO A 122 14.15 -0.74 1.28
CA PRO A 122 15.47 -0.20 0.96
C PRO A 122 15.63 1.22 1.53
N PRO A 123 16.80 1.60 2.09
CA PRO A 123 17.01 2.95 2.62
C PRO A 123 16.71 4.06 1.60
N GLY A 124 17.10 3.85 0.33
CA GLY A 124 16.78 4.78 -0.76
C GLY A 124 15.27 4.94 -0.95
N ALA A 125 14.51 3.85 -0.95
CA ALA A 125 13.05 3.90 -1.04
C ALA A 125 12.40 4.69 0.10
N ARG A 126 12.86 4.48 1.35
CA ARG A 126 12.36 5.22 2.53
C ARG A 126 12.65 6.71 2.41
N TYR A 127 13.86 7.06 1.97
CA TYR A 127 14.25 8.45 1.72
C TYR A 127 13.36 9.09 0.64
N GLU A 128 13.18 8.45 -0.50
CA GLU A 128 12.38 8.98 -1.61
C GLU A 128 10.92 9.22 -1.22
N ILE A 129 10.31 8.28 -0.50
CA ILE A 129 8.95 8.43 0.02
C ILE A 129 8.87 9.64 0.96
N LEU A 130 9.77 9.74 1.95
CA LEU A 130 9.76 10.84 2.91
C LEU A 130 10.06 12.20 2.26
N ARG A 131 10.92 12.23 1.22
CA ARG A 131 11.19 13.42 0.41
C ARG A 131 9.92 13.86 -0.32
N ALA A 132 9.24 12.95 -1.02
CA ALA A 132 7.99 13.25 -1.72
C ALA A 132 6.89 13.74 -0.77
N VAL A 133 6.79 13.16 0.44
CA VAL A 133 5.87 13.64 1.48
C VAL A 133 6.24 15.05 1.92
N LYS A 134 7.52 15.30 2.21
CA LYS A 134 8.00 16.65 2.53
C LYS A 134 7.62 17.67 1.45
N ASP A 135 7.63 17.25 0.19
CA ASP A 135 7.30 18.10 -0.96
C ASP A 135 5.80 18.27 -1.20
N GLY A 136 4.94 17.46 -0.58
CA GLY A 136 3.47 17.65 -0.61
C GLY A 136 2.64 16.36 -0.72
N ALA A 137 3.25 15.20 -0.94
CA ALA A 137 2.51 13.94 -0.97
C ALA A 137 2.00 13.53 0.43
N GLY A 138 0.99 12.65 0.46
CA GLY A 138 0.56 11.98 1.68
C GLY A 138 1.32 10.67 1.92
N LEU A 139 1.43 10.27 3.19
CA LEU A 139 1.88 8.93 3.59
C LEU A 139 0.93 8.34 4.61
N VAL A 140 0.42 7.14 4.36
CA VAL A 140 -0.47 6.42 5.26
C VAL A 140 0.18 5.14 5.74
N PHE A 141 0.25 4.97 7.05
CA PHE A 141 0.57 3.72 7.70
C PHE A 141 -0.72 3.08 8.23
N VAL A 142 -1.11 1.93 7.67
CA VAL A 142 -2.28 1.18 8.17
C VAL A 142 -2.00 0.58 9.55
N ARG A 143 -0.73 0.34 9.86
CA ARG A 143 -0.26 -0.08 11.18
C ARG A 143 0.90 0.81 11.59
N ARG A 144 0.85 1.36 12.80
CA ARG A 144 1.96 2.14 13.37
C ARG A 144 3.30 1.40 13.23
N PRO A 145 4.29 1.98 12.54
CA PRO A 145 5.64 1.40 12.48
C PRO A 145 6.37 1.62 13.80
N PRO A 146 7.39 0.79 14.12
CA PRO A 146 8.29 1.07 15.24
C PRO A 146 8.96 2.43 15.08
N VAL A 147 8.91 3.27 16.12
CA VAL A 147 9.49 4.62 16.11
C VAL A 147 11.01 4.52 16.30
N LYS A 148 11.73 4.38 15.19
CA LYS A 148 13.20 4.27 15.14
C LYS A 148 13.75 5.04 13.94
N GLY A 149 15.03 5.41 14.01
CA GLY A 149 15.76 6.03 12.90
C GLY A 149 15.11 7.31 12.41
N GLU A 150 14.81 7.38 11.11
CA GLU A 150 14.19 8.52 10.46
C GLU A 150 12.78 8.85 10.98
N LEU A 151 12.08 7.86 11.54
CA LEU A 151 10.72 8.04 12.05
C LEU A 151 10.69 8.66 13.45
N THR A 152 11.80 8.66 14.20
CA THR A 152 11.87 9.24 15.55
C THR A 152 11.51 10.72 15.54
N LYS A 153 12.07 11.48 14.59
CA LYS A 153 11.76 12.92 14.43
C LYS A 153 10.38 13.16 13.83
N LEU A 154 9.84 12.20 13.08
CA LEU A 154 8.55 12.32 12.39
C LEU A 154 7.38 12.21 13.38
N PHE A 155 7.46 11.25 14.31
CA PHE A 155 6.43 11.01 15.32
C PHE A 155 6.63 11.82 16.61
N ASP A 156 7.39 12.92 16.52
CA ASP A 156 7.45 13.92 17.60
C ASP A 156 6.05 14.53 17.79
N THR A 157 5.61 14.64 19.04
CA THR A 157 4.31 15.22 19.40
C THR A 157 4.15 16.65 18.89
N LYS A 158 5.24 17.41 18.75
CA LYS A 158 5.25 18.76 18.18
C LYS A 158 4.82 18.81 16.71
N ARG A 159 4.92 17.68 16.00
CA ARG A 159 4.49 17.57 14.60
C ARG A 159 3.07 17.07 14.46
N ARG A 160 2.43 16.63 15.55
CA ARG A 160 1.05 16.15 15.54
C ARG A 160 0.14 17.28 15.13
N VAL A 161 -0.80 16.97 14.25
CA VAL A 161 -1.77 17.91 13.68
C VAL A 161 -3.17 17.31 13.78
N ASP A 162 -4.19 18.17 13.71
CA ASP A 162 -5.58 17.73 13.68
C ASP A 162 -5.82 16.79 12.49
N PRO A 163 -6.35 15.55 12.70
CA PRO A 163 -6.68 14.63 11.64
C PRO A 163 -8.00 14.96 10.93
N SER A 164 -8.83 15.87 11.43
CA SER A 164 -10.14 16.19 10.85
C SER A 164 -10.12 16.48 9.35
N PRO A 165 -9.14 17.24 8.80
CA PRO A 165 -9.06 17.49 7.36
C PRO A 165 -8.88 16.23 6.51
N VAL A 166 -8.21 15.19 7.01
CA VAL A 166 -8.02 13.92 6.25
C VAL A 166 -9.21 12.98 6.38
N LEU A 167 -10.17 13.31 7.24
CA LEU A 167 -11.36 12.51 7.52
C LEU A 167 -12.60 13.01 6.76
N VAL A 168 -12.52 14.19 6.14
CA VAL A 168 -13.64 14.80 5.39
C VAL A 168 -14.14 13.82 4.32
N GLY A 169 -15.45 13.59 4.29
CA GLY A 169 -16.08 12.67 3.34
C GLY A 169 -15.94 11.18 3.67
N THR A 170 -15.26 10.82 4.77
CA THR A 170 -15.23 9.44 5.25
C THR A 170 -16.52 9.12 6.01
N PRO A 171 -17.30 8.09 5.62
CA PRO A 171 -18.55 7.75 6.30
C PRO A 171 -18.26 6.96 7.59
N PHE A 172 -17.56 7.58 8.54
CA PHE A 172 -16.98 6.92 9.71
C PHE A 172 -18.02 6.13 10.54
N SER A 173 -19.21 6.70 10.71
CA SER A 173 -20.32 6.07 11.43
C SER A 173 -20.97 4.89 10.68
N ALA A 174 -20.84 4.82 9.36
CA ALA A 174 -21.36 3.73 8.54
C ALA A 174 -20.41 2.54 8.46
N LEU A 175 -19.13 2.72 8.80
CA LEU A 175 -18.13 1.66 8.81
C LEU A 175 -18.30 0.81 10.08
N SER A 176 -18.77 -0.43 9.92
CA SER A 176 -19.04 -1.35 11.03
C SER A 176 -17.84 -1.54 11.96
N ALA A 177 -16.62 -1.61 11.40
CA ALA A 177 -15.38 -1.74 12.16
C ALA A 177 -15.04 -0.53 13.04
N LEU A 178 -15.65 0.62 12.77
CA LEU A 178 -15.41 1.89 13.47
C LEU A 178 -16.62 2.36 14.28
N ARG A 179 -17.70 1.57 14.32
CA ARG A 179 -18.93 1.89 15.05
C ARG A 179 -18.60 2.12 16.52
N GLY A 180 -19.05 3.27 17.04
CA GLY A 180 -18.84 3.66 18.45
C GLY A 180 -17.45 4.21 18.77
N ARG A 181 -16.53 4.31 17.80
CA ARG A 181 -15.22 4.96 17.97
C ARG A 181 -15.26 6.38 17.44
N ARG A 182 -14.51 7.29 18.08
CA ARG A 182 -14.28 8.64 17.56
C ARG A 182 -13.12 8.61 16.57
N PRO A 183 -13.15 9.42 15.49
CA PRO A 183 -12.05 9.43 14.51
C PRO A 183 -10.67 9.70 15.11
N THR A 184 -10.57 10.57 16.11
CA THR A 184 -9.31 10.89 16.82
C THR A 184 -8.75 9.73 17.66
N GLU A 185 -9.54 8.69 17.92
CA GLU A 185 -9.11 7.46 18.62
C GLU A 185 -8.55 6.40 17.67
N VAL A 186 -8.67 6.63 16.37
CA VAL A 186 -8.26 5.68 15.32
C VAL A 186 -7.24 6.30 14.40
N VAL A 187 -7.31 7.62 14.19
CA VAL A 187 -6.48 8.31 13.22
C VAL A 187 -5.59 9.33 13.92
N GLU A 188 -4.30 9.20 13.68
CA GLU A 188 -3.30 10.18 14.06
C GLU A 188 -2.68 10.80 12.81
N ALA A 189 -2.52 12.11 12.82
CA ALA A 189 -1.91 12.85 11.73
C ALA A 189 -0.70 13.65 12.20
N PHE A 190 0.33 13.68 11.37
CA PHE A 190 1.59 14.40 11.59
C PHE A 190 1.93 15.23 10.35
N SER A 191 2.65 16.33 10.56
CA SER A 191 3.14 17.18 9.48
C SER A 191 4.59 16.87 9.12
N LEU A 192 4.86 16.80 7.82
CA LEU A 192 6.21 16.70 7.27
C LEU A 192 6.31 17.59 6.03
N GLY A 193 6.97 18.74 6.17
CA GLY A 193 7.04 19.73 5.09
C GLY A 193 5.63 20.20 4.69
N ARG A 194 5.31 20.08 3.41
CA ARG A 194 3.98 20.40 2.86
C ARG A 194 2.99 19.24 2.93
N GLY A 195 3.47 18.01 3.17
CA GLY A 195 2.63 16.81 3.21
C GLY A 195 2.17 16.43 4.61
N ARG A 196 1.41 15.34 4.66
CA ARG A 196 0.84 14.77 5.88
C ARG A 196 1.18 13.29 5.98
N VAL A 197 1.48 12.86 7.21
CA VAL A 197 1.67 11.45 7.55
C VAL A 197 0.51 11.04 8.44
N VAL A 198 -0.23 10.02 8.04
CA VAL A 198 -1.38 9.48 8.75
C VAL A 198 -1.05 8.08 9.25
N VAL A 199 -1.45 7.79 10.48
CA VAL A 199 -1.37 6.47 11.09
C VAL A 199 -2.78 6.07 11.50
N LEU A 200 -3.19 4.86 11.10
CA LEU A 200 -4.44 4.21 11.47
C LEU A 200 -4.25 3.21 12.62
#